data_AF-A0A137QPA9-F1
#
_entry.id   AF-A0A137QPA9-F1
#
_cell.length_a   1.000
_cell.length_b   1.000
_cell.length_c   1.000
_cell.angle_alpha   90.00
_cell.angle_beta   90.00
_cell.angle_gamma   90.00
#
_symmetry.space_group_name_H-M   'P 1'
#
loop_
_entity.id
_entity.type
_entity.pdbx_description
1 polymer ?
#
loop_
_entity_poly.entity_id
_entity_poly.type
_entity_poly.pdbx_seq_one_letter_code
_entity_poly.pdbx_strand_id
1 'polypeptide(L)' 'FCRSCKMCTHTKAPTIKPRGEIHPLPIPTKLWDSIGMDFIGPFLELKGHNYLWIVIRYITSMVRLILVHT' A
#
# COMPACT_ATOMS: atom_id res chain seq x y z
N PHE A 1 17.78 -12.51 -33.18
CA PHE A 1 18.61 -11.33 -33.51
C PHE A 1 18.75 -10.34 -32.35
N CYS A 2 17.68 -9.81 -31.73
CA CYS A 2 17.79 -8.84 -30.64
C CYS A 2 18.47 -9.36 -29.34
N ARG A 3 18.30 -10.65 -28.99
CA ARG A 3 18.91 -11.25 -27.79
C ARG A 3 20.43 -11.49 -27.90
N SER A 4 20.95 -11.61 -29.11
CA SER A 4 22.36 -11.92 -29.40
C SER A 4 23.19 -10.68 -29.75
N CYS A 5 22.56 -9.51 -29.89
CA CYS A 5 23.23 -8.26 -30.18
C CYS A 5 23.62 -7.54 -28.88
N LYS A 6 24.93 -7.36 -28.64
CA LYS A 6 25.46 -6.68 -27.44
C LYS A 6 24.87 -5.28 -27.25
N MET A 7 24.80 -4.49 -28.33
CA MET A 7 24.26 -3.13 -28.30
C MET A 7 22.78 -3.10 -27.88
N CYS A 8 21.97 -4.04 -28.39
CA CYS A 8 20.56 -4.15 -28.04
C CYS A 8 20.35 -4.55 -26.58
N THR A 9 21.14 -5.50 -26.07
CA THR A 9 21.05 -5.97 -24.67
C THR A 9 21.44 -4.90 -23.66
N HIS A 10 22.41 -4.04 -23.97
CA HIS A 10 22.82 -2.94 -23.09
C HIS A 10 21.89 -1.73 -23.14
N THR A 11 21.28 -1.45 -24.29
CA THR A 11 20.50 -0.21 -24.49
C THR A 11 19.02 -0.40 -24.18
N LYS A 12 18.47 -1.62 -24.33
CA LYS A 12 17.04 -1.88 -24.11
C LYS A 12 16.80 -2.45 -22.72
N ALA A 13 16.06 -1.71 -21.90
CA ALA A 13 15.55 -2.22 -20.64
C ALA A 13 14.57 -3.39 -20.87
N PRO A 14 14.56 -4.42 -20.01
CA PRO A 14 13.56 -5.47 -20.06
C PRO A 14 12.16 -4.87 -19.85
N THR A 15 11.22 -5.24 -20.72
CA THR A 15 9.82 -4.77 -20.64
C THR A 15 9.03 -5.45 -19.52
N ILE A 16 9.59 -6.51 -18.92
CA ILE A 16 8.97 -7.29 -17.86
C ILE A 16 9.74 -7.03 -16.58
N LYS A 17 9.08 -6.45 -15.58
CA LYS A 17 9.62 -6.39 -14.22
C LYS A 17 9.63 -7.81 -13.64
N PRO A 18 10.70 -8.23 -12.93
CA PRO A 18 10.64 -9.47 -12.16
C PRO A 18 9.43 -9.40 -11.23
N ARG A 19 8.63 -10.46 -11.17
CA ARG A 19 7.53 -10.52 -10.21
C ARG A 19 8.17 -10.53 -8.82
N GLY A 20 7.92 -9.49 -8.04
CA GLY A 20 8.28 -9.50 -6.63
C GLY A 20 7.49 -10.57 -5.90
N GLU A 21 8.08 -11.15 -4.86
CA GLU A 21 7.34 -12.00 -3.95
C GLU A 21 6.35 -11.15 -3.16
N ILE A 22 5.09 -11.58 -3.13
CA ILE A 22 4.08 -10.98 -2.26
C ILE A 22 4.17 -11.73 -0.94
N HIS A 23 4.49 -11.02 0.15
CA HIS A 23 4.43 -11.57 1.50
C HIS A 23 3.06 -11.20 2.10
N PRO A 24 2.05 -12.08 2.01
CA PRO A 24 0.75 -11.80 2.62
C PRO A 24 0.88 -11.74 4.14
N LEU A 25 0.05 -10.91 4.76
CA LEU A 25 -0.13 -10.92 6.21
C LEU A 25 -0.79 -12.26 6.62
N PRO A 26 -0.43 -12.81 7.80
CA PRO A 26 -1.09 -13.99 8.32
C PRO A 26 -2.59 -13.71 8.54
N ILE A 27 -3.40 -14.74 8.34
CA ILE A 27 -4.85 -14.66 8.56
C ILE A 27 -5.09 -14.48 10.07
N PRO A 28 -5.78 -13.42 10.51
CA PRO A 28 -6.08 -13.21 11.92
C PRO A 28 -7.06 -14.26 12.43
N THR A 29 -6.84 -14.75 13.66
CA THR A 29 -7.65 -15.83 14.27
C THR A 29 -8.48 -15.35 15.46
N LYS A 30 -8.05 -14.25 16.10
CA LYS A 30 -8.68 -13.64 17.26
C LYS A 30 -8.94 -12.16 17.02
N LEU A 31 -9.82 -11.60 17.84
CA LEU A 31 -10.04 -10.17 17.89
C LEU A 31 -8.72 -9.45 18.15
N TRP A 32 -8.43 -8.45 17.33
CA TRP A 32 -7.24 -7.58 17.42
C TRP A 32 -5.90 -8.22 17.03
N ASP A 33 -5.86 -9.44 16.48
CA ASP A 33 -4.63 -10.06 15.96
C ASP A 33 -3.97 -9.23 14.86
N SER A 34 -4.79 -8.60 14.00
CA SER A 34 -4.32 -7.78 12.90
C SER A 34 -5.18 -6.52 12.77
N ILE A 35 -4.50 -5.37 12.66
CA ILE A 35 -5.11 -4.07 12.37
C ILE A 35 -4.35 -3.40 11.22
N GLY A 36 -5.10 -2.79 10.30
CA GLY A 36 -4.56 -1.95 9.23
C GLY A 36 -4.71 -0.50 9.63
N MET A 37 -3.71 0.32 9.35
CA MET A 37 -3.77 1.77 9.56
C MET A 37 -3.31 2.48 8.29
N ASP A 38 -4.00 3.55 7.92
CA ASP A 38 -3.62 4.38 6.79
C ASP A 38 -4.06 5.83 7.00
N PHE A 39 -3.44 6.77 6.30
CA PHE A 39 -3.83 8.17 6.29
C PHE A 39 -4.24 8.58 4.87
N ILE A 40 -5.43 9.14 4.73
CA ILE A 40 -5.85 9.77 3.48
C ILE A 40 -5.71 11.28 3.64
N GLY A 41 -5.00 11.89 2.70
CA GLY A 41 -4.83 13.33 2.59
C GLY A 41 -3.60 13.72 1.76
N PRO A 42 -3.20 15.00 1.78
CA PRO A 42 -3.86 16.09 2.50
C PRO A 42 -5.18 16.53 1.84
N PHE A 43 -6.14 16.92 2.65
CA PHE A 43 -7.37 17.59 2.23
C PHE A 43 -7.30 19.10 2.52
N LEU A 44 -8.23 19.87 1.96
CA LEU A 44 -8.48 21.23 2.42
C LEU A 44 -8.82 21.20 3.92
N GLU A 45 -8.20 22.11 4.67
CA GLU A 45 -8.38 22.15 6.11
C GLU A 45 -9.83 22.46 6.47
N LEU A 46 -10.46 21.55 7.21
CA LEU A 46 -11.82 21.69 7.71
C LEU A 46 -11.79 21.59 9.22
N LYS A 47 -12.14 22.69 9.90
CA LYS A 47 -12.18 22.78 11.37
C LYS A 47 -10.87 22.36 12.05
N GLY A 48 -9.73 22.68 11.45
CA GLY A 48 -8.42 22.31 11.99
C GLY A 48 -7.98 20.89 11.65
N HIS A 49 -8.64 20.17 10.75
CA HIS A 49 -8.24 18.83 10.33
C HIS A 49 -7.99 18.78 8.82
N ASN A 50 -6.93 18.09 8.43
CA ASN A 50 -6.47 17.97 7.04
C ASN A 50 -6.21 16.52 6.59
N TYR A 51 -6.29 15.54 7.50
CA TYR A 51 -6.15 14.12 7.16
C TYR A 51 -7.24 13.27 7.83
N LEU A 52 -7.52 12.14 7.20
CA LEU A 52 -8.37 11.08 7.74
C LEU A 52 -7.48 9.89 8.12
N TRP A 53 -7.37 9.62 9.42
CA TRP A 53 -6.73 8.39 9.91
C TRP A 53 -7.73 7.25 9.90
N ILE A 54 -7.43 6.22 9.14
CA ILE A 54 -8.25 5.03 8.95
C ILE A 54 -7.63 3.91 9.77
N VAL A 55 -8.44 3.30 10.63
CA VAL A 55 -8.08 2.09 11.37
C VAL A 55 -9.06 0.98 10.98
N ILE A 56 -8.55 -0.10 10.41
CA ILE A 56 -9.31 -1.26 9.97
C ILE A 56 -8.99 -2.46 10.86
N ARG A 57 -10.00 -3.15 11.36
CA ARG A 57 -9.82 -4.47 11.98
C ARG A 57 -10.16 -5.55 10.98
N TYR A 58 -9.17 -6.36 10.62
CA TYR A 58 -9.30 -7.37 9.55
C TYR A 58 -10.33 -8.48 9.85
N ILE A 59 -10.46 -8.90 11.11
CA ILE A 59 -11.36 -10.03 11.44
C ILE A 59 -12.85 -9.66 11.42
N THR A 60 -13.20 -8.42 11.77
CA THR A 60 -14.60 -7.96 11.80
C THR A 60 -14.94 -7.00 10.66
N SER A 61 -13.96 -6.69 9.80
CA SER A 61 -14.04 -5.60 8.81
C SER A 61 -14.53 -4.27 9.41
N MET A 62 -14.22 -4.03 10.69
CA MET A 62 -14.61 -2.78 11.36
C MET A 62 -13.70 -1.66 10.89
N VAL A 63 -14.28 -0.52 10.51
CA VAL A 63 -13.54 0.67 10.11
C VAL A 63 -13.80 1.79 11.12
N ARG A 64 -12.74 2.38 11.65
CA ARG A 64 -12.79 3.59 12.47
C ARG A 64 -12.10 4.73 11.73
N LEU A 65 -12.82 5.83 11.60
CA LEU A 65 -12.37 7.04 10.93
C LEU A 65 -12.13 8.14 11.97
N ILE A 66 -10.94 8.73 11.97
CA ILE A 66 -10.54 9.74 12.93
C ILE A 66 -10.01 10.94 12.14
N LEU A 67 -10.60 12.10 12.37
CA LEU A 67 -10.09 13.36 11.81
C LEU A 67 -8.85 13.77 12.59
N VAL A 68 -7.76 14.02 11.88
CA VAL A 68 -6.48 14.42 12.47
C VAL A 68 -5.94 15.67 11.81
N HIS A 69 -5.15 16.43 12.58
CA HIS A 69 -4.33 17.52 12.09
C HIS A 69 -2.90 17.01 11.98
N THR A 70 -2.26 17.19 10.83
CA THR A 70 -0.88 16.75 10.58
C THR A 70 -0.08 17.86 9.92
#